data_AF-A0A4Q7KPD0-F1
#
_entry.id   AF-A0A4Q7KPD0-F1
#
_cell.length_a   1.000
_cell.length_b   1.000
_cell.length_c   1.000
_cell.angle_alpha   90.00
_cell.angle_beta   90.00
_cell.angle_gamma   90.00
#
_symmetry.space_group_name_H-M   'P 1'
#
loop_
_entity.id
_entity.type
_entity.pdbx_description
1 polymer ?
#
loop_
_entity_poly.entity_id
_entity_poly.type
_entity_poly.pdbx_seq_one_letter_code
_entity_poly.pdbx_strand_id
1 'polypeptide(L)'
;MDHDKLRVVATDLEAFARSMETVKNHMKKDPLTKGMLGGHPDTVAAIDALNGAIERLSVSTGHAEKFLRDASTKVRQSADSTKATDVNNSWGLKKAGGR
;
A
#
# COMPACT_ATOMS: atom_id res chain seq x y z
N MET A 1 -8.23 -15.10 -19.39
CA MET A 1 -8.11 -13.77 -18.70
C MET A 1 -6.61 -13.51 -18.55
N ASP A 2 -6.11 -12.27 -18.47
CA ASP A 2 -4.65 -12.03 -18.51
C ASP A 2 -4.03 -12.11 -17.10
N HIS A 3 -3.84 -13.33 -16.58
CA HIS A 3 -3.40 -13.62 -15.20
C HIS A 3 -2.06 -12.98 -14.86
N ASP A 4 -1.18 -12.89 -15.85
CA ASP A 4 0.14 -12.30 -15.69
C ASP A 4 0.04 -10.79 -15.50
N LYS A 5 -0.89 -10.10 -16.18
CA LYS A 5 -1.16 -8.68 -15.92
C LYS A 5 -1.68 -8.43 -14.50
N LEU A 6 -2.53 -9.30 -13.97
CA LEU A 6 -3.01 -9.17 -12.58
C LEU A 6 -1.87 -9.38 -11.57
N ARG A 7 -0.94 -10.30 -11.83
CA ARG A 7 0.25 -10.50 -11.00
C ARG A 7 1.22 -9.33 -11.04
N VAL A 8 1.38 -8.70 -12.21
CA VAL A 8 2.16 -7.47 -12.37
C VAL A 8 1.54 -6.35 -11.53
N VAL A 9 0.22 -6.13 -11.65
CA VAL A 9 -0.49 -5.11 -10.85
C VAL A 9 -0.34 -5.36 -9.34
N ALA A 10 -0.44 -6.61 -8.88
CA ALA A 10 -0.22 -6.92 -7.47
C ALA A 10 1.22 -6.60 -7.00
N THR A 11 2.20 -6.79 -7.88
CA THR A 11 3.61 -6.49 -7.61
C THR A 11 3.84 -4.98 -7.54
N ASP A 12 3.24 -4.21 -8.45
CA ASP A 12 3.31 -2.75 -8.46
C ASP A 12 2.67 -2.15 -7.21
N LEU A 13 1.52 -2.68 -6.77
CA LEU A 13 0.87 -2.27 -5.52
C LEU A 13 1.74 -2.54 -4.28
N GLU A 14 2.46 -3.67 -4.27
CA GLU A 14 3.37 -4.01 -3.17
C GLU A 14 4.61 -3.09 -3.18
N ALA A 15 5.16 -2.78 -4.35
CA ALA A 15 6.26 -1.84 -4.49
C ALA A 15 5.85 -0.43 -4.00
N PHE A 16 4.65 0.02 -4.38
CA PHE A 16 4.13 1.31 -3.94
C PHE A 16 3.89 1.37 -2.43
N ALA A 17 3.40 0.28 -1.82
CA ALA A 17 3.29 0.18 -0.36
C ALA A 17 4.65 0.32 0.34
N ARG A 18 5.72 -0.30 -0.19
CA ARG A 18 7.08 -0.15 0.35
C ARG A 18 7.62 1.28 0.24
N SER A 19 7.30 1.98 -0.85
CA SER A 19 7.64 3.40 -1.00
C SER A 19 6.93 4.26 0.06
N MET A 20 5.64 3.99 0.32
CA MET A 20 4.89 4.67 1.38
C MET A 20 5.44 4.39 2.77
N GLU A 21 5.84 3.15 3.05
CA GLU A 21 6.51 2.77 4.30
C GLU A 21 7.81 3.56 4.50
N THR A 22 8.60 3.73 3.43
CA THR A 22 9.84 4.51 3.46
C THR A 22 9.57 5.98 3.79
N VAL A 23 8.57 6.60 3.15
CA VAL A 23 8.17 7.99 3.43
C VAL A 23 7.69 8.13 4.87
N LYS A 24 6.84 7.23 5.35
CA LYS A 24 6.35 7.19 6.74
C LYS A 24 7.49 7.13 7.75
N ASN A 25 8.50 6.29 7.49
CA ASN A 25 9.67 6.13 8.35
C ASN A 25 10.58 7.37 8.31
N HIS A 26 10.74 8.01 7.14
CA HIS A 26 11.50 9.24 6.99
C HIS A 26 10.86 10.41 7.76
N MET A 27 9.54 10.57 7.67
CA MET A 27 8.78 11.59 8.39
C MET A 27 8.93 11.51 9.92
N LYS A 28 9.22 10.32 10.45
CA LYS A 28 9.38 10.08 11.90
C LYS A 28 10.81 10.21 12.40
N LYS A 29 11.79 10.33 11.51
CA LYS A 29 13.21 10.17 11.85
C LYS A 29 13.76 11.33 12.66
N ASP A 30 13.43 12.56 12.27
CA ASP A 30 14.00 13.78 12.87
C ASP A 30 12.87 14.77 13.23
N PRO A 31 12.30 14.69 14.44
CA PRO A 31 11.33 15.68 14.89
C PRO A 31 11.97 17.06 15.02
N LEU A 32 11.22 18.11 14.69
CA LEU A 32 11.71 19.48 14.87
C LEU A 32 11.88 19.76 16.36
N THR A 33 13.05 20.29 16.72
CA THR A 33 13.38 20.62 18.11
C THR A 33 13.43 22.13 18.32
N LYS A 34 13.18 22.58 19.56
CA LYS A 34 13.20 24.01 19.94
C LYS A 34 14.52 24.71 19.61
N GLY A 35 15.62 23.97 19.59
CA GLY A 35 16.95 24.47 19.22
C GLY A 35 17.10 24.84 17.74
N MET A 36 16.24 24.30 16.85
CA MET A 36 16.32 24.53 15.40
C MET A 36 15.70 25.85 14.95
N LEU A 37 14.83 26.47 15.75
CA LEU A 37 14.08 27.68 15.38
C LEU A 37 14.33 28.89 16.30
N GLY A 38 15.41 28.85 17.09
CA GLY A 38 15.93 30.06 17.75
C GLY A 38 15.22 30.50 19.04
N GLY A 39 14.60 29.57 19.79
CA GLY A 39 14.23 29.80 21.20
C GLY A 39 13.12 30.83 21.48
N HIS A 40 12.47 31.40 20.46
CA HIS A 40 11.38 32.36 20.64
C HIS A 40 10.12 31.66 21.19
N PRO A 41 9.38 32.24 22.16
CA PRO A 41 8.20 31.60 22.75
C PRO A 41 7.17 31.10 21.72
N ASP A 42 6.91 31.88 20.67
CA ASP A 42 5.97 31.53 19.59
C ASP A 42 6.46 30.36 18.71
N THR A 43 7.77 30.09 18.68
CA THR A 43 8.32 28.98 17.90
C THR A 43 8.01 27.62 18.50
N VAL A 44 7.77 27.54 19.81
CA VAL A 44 7.38 26.29 20.49
C VAL A 44 6.03 25.79 19.99
N ALA A 45 5.02 26.67 19.97
CA ALA A 45 3.69 26.32 19.50
C ALA A 45 3.68 25.92 18.02
N ALA A 46 4.48 26.61 17.19
CA ALA A 46 4.64 26.28 15.78
C ALA A 46 5.33 24.92 15.57
N ILE A 47 6.37 24.60 16.34
CA ILE A 47 7.05 23.31 16.33
C ILE A 47 6.09 22.18 16.69
N ASP A 48 5.37 22.34 17.79
CA ASP A 48 4.44 21.31 18.28
C ASP A 48 3.30 21.08 17.29
N ALA A 49 2.77 22.15 16.68
CA ALA A 49 1.75 22.06 15.63
C ALA A 49 2.27 21.32 14.38
N LEU A 50 3.49 21.63 13.94
CA LEU A 50 4.08 21.00 12.76
C LEU A 50 4.43 19.52 13.01
N ASN A 51 5.04 19.21 14.15
CA ASN A 51 5.30 17.82 14.56
C ASN A 51 3.99 17.02 14.64
N GLY A 52 2.92 17.60 15.21
CA GLY A 52 1.60 16.97 15.24
C GLY A 52 0.97 16.76 13.86
N ALA A 53 1.19 17.68 12.92
CA ALA A 53 0.75 17.51 11.52
C ALA A 53 1.52 16.38 10.82
N ILE A 54 2.85 16.30 11.02
CA ILE A 54 3.70 15.24 10.49
C ILE A 54 3.26 13.87 11.04
N GLU A 55 2.94 13.79 12.33
CA GLU A 55 2.44 12.56 12.95
C GLU A 55 1.13 12.09 12.33
N ARG A 56 0.15 12.99 12.18
CA ARG A 56 -1.14 12.69 11.53
C ARG A 56 -0.97 12.24 10.08
N LEU A 57 -0.08 12.90 9.35
CA LEU A 57 0.25 12.53 7.98
C LEU A 57 0.86 11.13 7.93
N SER A 58 1.80 10.82 8.83
CA SER A 58 2.41 9.50 8.96
C SER A 58 1.39 8.39 9.24
N VAL A 59 0.38 8.66 10.08
CA VAL A 59 -0.75 7.75 10.33
C VAL A 59 -1.57 7.53 9.05
N SER A 60 -1.92 8.61 8.34
CA SER A 60 -2.66 8.53 7.08
C SER A 60 -1.91 7.72 6.01
N THR A 61 -0.60 7.94 5.86
CA THR A 61 0.26 7.16 4.97
C THR A 61 0.30 5.68 5.38
N GLY A 62 0.30 5.37 6.68
CA GLY A 62 0.20 3.99 7.17
C GLY A 62 -1.11 3.29 6.80
N HIS A 63 -2.24 4.02 6.77
CA HIS A 63 -3.51 3.47 6.29
C HIS A 63 -3.48 3.18 4.79
N ALA A 64 -2.90 4.09 3.99
CA ALA A 64 -2.74 3.88 2.55
C ALA A 64 -1.81 2.68 2.26
N GLU A 65 -0.70 2.55 2.98
CA GLU A 65 0.19 1.39 2.92
C GLU A 65 -0.59 0.08 3.16
N LYS A 66 -1.38 0.02 4.25
CA LYS A 66 -2.18 -1.16 4.58
C LYS A 66 -3.19 -1.48 3.47
N PHE A 67 -3.89 -0.46 2.97
CA PHE A 67 -4.86 -0.64 1.88
C PHE A 67 -4.21 -1.24 0.63
N LEU A 68 -3.02 -0.77 0.25
CA LEU A 68 -2.28 -1.26 -0.91
C LEU A 68 -1.83 -2.72 -0.72
N ARG A 69 -1.38 -3.09 0.47
CA ARG A 69 -1.03 -4.49 0.81
C ARG A 69 -2.24 -5.42 0.75
N ASP A 70 -3.38 -4.98 1.30
CA ASP A 70 -4.63 -5.74 1.26
C ASP A 70 -5.14 -5.88 -0.18
N ALA A 71 -5.06 -4.81 -0.97
CA ALA A 71 -5.41 -4.82 -2.40
C ALA A 71 -4.51 -5.79 -3.20
N SER A 72 -3.19 -5.73 -3.01
CA SER A 72 -2.24 -6.65 -3.65
C SER A 72 -2.58 -8.12 -3.33
N THR A 73 -2.90 -8.41 -2.06
CA THR A 73 -3.29 -9.76 -1.62
C THR A 73 -4.56 -10.24 -2.34
N LYS A 74 -5.60 -9.40 -2.41
CA LYS A 74 -6.84 -9.74 -3.12
C LYS A 74 -6.64 -9.92 -4.62
N VAL A 75 -5.80 -9.09 -5.25
CA VAL A 75 -5.48 -9.22 -6.67
C VAL A 75 -4.73 -10.53 -6.94
N ARG A 76 -3.78 -10.94 -6.07
CA ARG A 76 -3.13 -12.25 -6.18
C ARG A 76 -4.12 -13.41 -6.04
N GLN A 77 -4.98 -13.36 -5.03
CA GLN A 77 -6.03 -14.37 -4.83
C GLN A 77 -6.96 -14.47 -6.05
N SER A 78 -7.33 -13.34 -6.65
CA SER A 78 -8.13 -13.31 -7.87
C SER A 78 -7.39 -13.89 -9.08
N ALA A 79 -6.09 -13.60 -9.24
CA ALA A 79 -5.28 -14.17 -10.31
C ALA A 79 -5.17 -15.70 -10.19
N ASP A 80 -4.97 -16.21 -8.97
CA ASP A 80 -4.83 -17.64 -8.68
C ASP A 80 -6.17 -18.40 -8.81
N SER A 81 -7.28 -17.82 -8.33
CA SER A 81 -8.62 -18.43 -8.49
C SER A 81 -9.05 -18.51 -9.95
N THR A 82 -8.75 -17.47 -10.72
CA THR A 82 -9.02 -17.47 -12.16
C THR A 82 -8.16 -18.54 -12.84
N LYS A 83 -6.89 -18.73 -12.42
CA LYS A 83 -6.00 -19.74 -13.02
C LYS A 83 -6.52 -21.15 -12.75
N ALA A 84 -7.01 -21.42 -11.55
CA ALA A 84 -7.67 -22.69 -11.24
C ALA A 84 -8.91 -22.95 -12.11
N THR A 85 -9.67 -21.89 -12.41
CA THR A 85 -10.84 -21.97 -13.30
C THR A 85 -10.44 -22.25 -14.76
N ASP A 86 -9.37 -21.63 -15.24
CA ASP A 86 -8.86 -21.82 -16.61
C ASP A 86 -8.22 -23.22 -16.82
N VAL A 87 -7.53 -23.73 -15.80
CA VAL A 87 -7.00 -25.11 -15.81
C VAL A 87 -8.15 -26.13 -15.82
N ASN A 88 -9.22 -25.90 -15.05
CA ASN A 88 -10.41 -26.78 -15.09
C ASN A 88 -11.14 -26.73 -16.44
N ASN A 89 -11.24 -25.56 -17.07
CA ASN A 89 -11.81 -25.46 -18.42
C ASN A 89 -10.94 -26.14 -19.50
N SER A 90 -9.61 -26.15 -19.32
CA SER A 90 -8.68 -26.77 -20.27
C SER A 90 -8.48 -28.27 -20.06
N TRP A 91 -8.78 -28.81 -18.87
CA TRP A 91 -8.57 -30.23 -18.54
C TRP A 91 -9.86 -31.06 -18.38
N GLY A 92 -11.07 -30.48 -18.43
CA GLY A 92 -12.29 -31.26 -18.65
C GLY A 92 -13.59 -30.65 -18.11
N LEU A 93 -14.65 -30.74 -18.95
CA LEU A 93 -16.09 -30.47 -18.71
C LEU A 93 -16.51 -29.00 -19.01
N LYS A 94 -17.07 -28.64 -20.18
CA LYS A 94 -18.28 -29.22 -20.80
C LYS A 94 -18.29 -29.09 -22.34
N LYS A 95 -17.93 -30.16 -23.05
CA LYS A 95 -18.75 -30.67 -24.17
C LYS A 95 -19.82 -31.61 -23.59
N ALA A 96 -20.62 -31.10 -22.65
CA ALA A 96 -21.89 -31.72 -22.23
C ALA A 96 -22.98 -31.18 -23.16
N GLY A 97 -22.83 -31.50 -24.44
CA GLY A 97 -23.63 -31.02 -25.55
C GLY A 97 -23.32 -31.82 -26.80
N GLY A 98 -23.12 -33.13 -26.65
CA GLY A 98 -23.26 -34.08 -27.75
C GLY A 98 -24.75 -34.32 -27.93
N ARG A 99 -25.35 -33.57 -28.85
CA ARG A 99 -26.41 -34.11 -29.69
C ARG A 99 -25.73 -34.66 -30.94
#